data_AF-A0A7J6SFU1-F1
#
_entry.id   AF-A0A7J6SFU1-F1
#
_cell.length_a   1.000
_cell.length_b   1.000
_cell.length_c   1.000
_cell.angle_alpha   90.00
_cell.angle_beta   90.00
_cell.angle_gamma   90.00
#
_symmetry.space_group_name_H-M   'P 1'
#
loop_
_entity.id
_entity.type
_entity.pdbx_description
1 polymer ?
#
loop_
_entity_poly.entity_id
_entity_poly.type
_entity_poly.pdbx_seq_one_letter_code
_entity_poly.pdbx_strand_id
1 'polypeptide(L)'
;DMSTWTRVYYNNVLSIPVLAVAAALNGELRTLALDYTWTLEAVPSLLGSCVIGIGISFYGFHLRELVTATTFTVVGVLCKVATILLNHAIWDQHSNMVGSLALLGCIAAGTQYRQAPPREEKPISPPEARDLEMNEMQPEDEEME
;
A
#
# COMPACT_ATOMS: atom_id res chain seq x y z
N ASP A 1 12.00 -16.62 0.96
CA ASP A 1 11.13 -15.49 1.28
C ASP A 1 11.74 -14.55 2.31
N MET A 2 11.58 -13.24 2.10
CA MET A 2 11.99 -12.22 3.07
C MET A 2 10.91 -12.08 4.14
N SER A 3 11.29 -11.92 5.42
CA SER A 3 10.29 -11.67 6.47
C SER A 3 9.57 -10.32 6.25
N THR A 4 8.34 -10.20 6.77
CA THR A 4 7.60 -8.92 6.76
C THR A 4 8.41 -7.81 7.46
N TRP A 5 9.07 -8.11 8.58
CA TRP A 5 9.93 -7.15 9.30
C TRP A 5 11.09 -6.64 8.46
N THR A 6 11.72 -7.52 7.68
CA THR A 6 12.80 -7.16 6.76
C THR A 6 12.29 -6.19 5.68
N ARG A 7 11.10 -6.45 5.14
CA ARG A 7 10.45 -5.54 4.17
C ARG A 7 10.12 -4.18 4.78
N VAL A 8 9.59 -4.15 6.02
CA VAL A 8 9.33 -2.90 6.75
C VAL A 8 10.62 -2.10 6.92
N TYR A 9 11.70 -2.74 7.36
CA TYR A 9 13.00 -2.09 7.58
C TYR A 9 13.54 -1.48 6.28
N TYR A 10 13.64 -2.25 5.20
CA TYR A 10 14.15 -1.75 3.93
C TYR A 10 13.29 -0.61 3.38
N ASN A 11 11.96 -0.76 3.42
CA ASN A 11 11.05 0.27 2.92
C ASN A 11 11.23 1.59 3.67
N ASN A 12 11.31 1.56 5.00
CA ASN A 12 11.48 2.77 5.80
C ASN A 12 12.86 3.41 5.60
N VAL A 13 13.94 2.62 5.60
CA VAL A 13 15.30 3.14 5.41
C VAL A 13 15.49 3.73 4.01
N LEU A 14 15.04 3.03 2.96
CA LEU A 14 15.13 3.52 1.58
C LEU A 14 14.24 4.73 1.31
N SER A 15 13.22 4.97 2.15
CA SER A 15 12.39 6.17 2.05
C SER A 15 13.07 7.43 2.60
N ILE A 16 14.13 7.31 3.42
CA ILE A 16 14.80 8.47 4.05
C ILE A 16 15.37 9.46 3.01
N PRO A 17 16.14 9.04 1.99
CA PRO A 17 16.65 9.96 0.98
C PRO A 17 15.54 10.63 0.18
N VAL A 18 14.48 9.89 -0.16
CA VAL A 18 13.32 10.40 -0.89
C VAL A 18 12.59 11.46 -0.06
N LEU A 19 12.38 11.17 1.23
CA LEU A 19 11.77 12.10 2.17
C LEU A 19 12.63 13.36 2.36
N ALA A 20 13.95 13.21 2.45
CA ALA A 20 14.87 14.36 2.59
C ALA A 20 14.81 15.29 1.38
N VAL A 21 14.76 14.73 0.16
CA VAL A 21 14.59 15.53 -1.07
C VAL A 21 13.22 16.20 -1.09
N ALA A 22 12.14 15.48 -0.78
CA ALA A 22 10.80 16.06 -0.72
C ALA A 22 10.71 17.21 0.30
N ALA A 23 11.26 17.02 1.51
CA ALA A 23 11.31 18.02 2.56
C ALA A 23 12.13 19.26 2.14
N ALA A 24 13.22 19.08 1.39
CA ALA A 24 14.00 20.17 0.84
C ALA A 24 13.22 20.98 -0.21
N LEU A 25 12.55 20.28 -1.14
CA LEU A 25 11.76 20.92 -2.21
C LEU A 25 10.53 21.66 -1.68
N ASN A 26 9.86 21.10 -0.65
CA ASN A 26 8.71 21.73 -0.02
C ASN A 26 9.09 22.88 0.94
N GLY A 27 10.39 23.09 1.20
CA GLY A 27 10.87 24.10 2.14
C GLY A 27 10.70 23.74 3.61
N GLU A 28 10.27 22.51 3.92
CA GLU A 28 10.02 22.03 5.29
C GLU A 28 11.30 22.08 6.14
N LEU A 29 12.47 21.83 5.55
CA LEU A 29 13.76 21.93 6.25
C LEU A 29 14.03 23.35 6.77
N ARG A 30 13.60 24.38 6.04
CA ARG A 30 13.77 25.78 6.45
C ARG A 30 12.81 26.12 7.59
N THR A 31 11.55 25.70 7.48
CA THR A 31 10.53 25.90 8.52
C THR A 31 10.93 25.21 9.83
N LEU A 32 11.44 23.98 9.76
CA LEU A 32 11.91 23.24 10.94
C LEU A 32 13.12 23.91 11.61
N ALA A 33 14.00 24.55 10.83
CA ALA A 33 15.22 25.17 11.35
C ALA A 33 14.99 26.57 11.95
N LEU A 34 14.05 27.34 11.41
CA LEU A 34 13.88 28.76 11.77
C LEU A 34 12.60 29.06 12.55
N ASP A 35 11.52 28.32 12.28
CA ASP A 35 10.18 28.72 12.70
C ASP A 35 9.52 27.70 13.66
N TYR A 36 10.12 26.52 13.85
CA TYR A 36 9.54 25.46 14.68
C TYR A 36 10.12 25.42 16.10
N THR A 37 9.25 25.59 17.10
CA THR A 37 9.60 25.42 18.51
C THR A 37 9.20 24.04 19.00
N TRP A 38 10.18 23.23 19.42
CA TRP A 38 9.95 21.92 20.02
C TRP A 38 9.25 22.08 21.37
N THR A 39 7.97 21.71 21.43
CA THR A 39 7.21 21.64 22.68
C THR A 39 7.35 20.26 23.32
N LEU A 40 7.18 20.18 24.64
CA LEU A 40 7.24 18.91 25.37
C LEU A 40 6.15 17.92 24.92
N GLU A 41 5.04 18.42 24.38
CA GLU A 41 3.93 17.61 23.84
C GLU A 41 4.17 17.13 22.40
N ALA A 42 5.03 17.81 21.64
CA ALA A 42 5.33 17.44 20.26
C ALA A 42 6.10 16.11 20.17
N VAL A 43 7.05 15.89 21.09
CA VAL A 43 7.89 14.69 21.12
C VAL A 43 7.07 13.40 21.29
N PRO A 44 6.19 13.25 22.30
CA PRO A 44 5.39 12.04 22.43
C PRO A 44 4.38 11.87 21.29
N SER A 45 3.83 12.96 20.74
CA SER A 45 2.93 12.90 19.58
C SER A 45 3.65 12.41 18.32
N LEU A 46 4.90 12.84 18.11
CA LEU A 46 5.75 12.37 17.01
C LEU A 46 6.14 10.90 17.19
N LEU A 47 6.57 10.50 18.39
CA LEU A 47 6.89 9.10 18.65
C LEU A 47 5.66 8.19 18.48
N GLY A 48 4.50 8.63 18.96
CA GLY A 48 3.24 7.91 18.79
C GLY A 48 2.87 7.72 17.32
N SER A 49 3.02 8.77 16.50
CA SER A 49 2.74 8.67 15.06
C SER A 49 3.74 7.74 14.36
N CYS A 50 5.02 7.73 14.75
CA CYS A 50 6.00 6.77 14.24
C CYS A 50 5.64 5.32 14.57
N VAL A 51 5.21 5.04 15.81
CA VAL A 51 4.78 3.68 16.22
C VAL A 51 3.58 3.22 15.38
N ILE A 52 2.59 4.08 15.19
CA ILE A 52 1.43 3.80 14.33
C ILE A 52 1.88 3.58 12.88
N GLY A 53 2.79 4.40 12.36
CA GLY A 53 3.34 4.28 11.00
C GLY A 53 4.09 2.96 10.76
N ILE A 54 4.82 2.46 11.76
CA ILE A 54 5.45 1.13 11.73
C ILE A 54 4.37 0.05 11.65
N GLY A 55 3.30 0.18 12.46
CA GLY A 55 2.15 -0.74 12.42
C GLY A 55 1.50 -0.78 11.04
N ILE A 56 1.20 0.38 10.45
CA ILE A 56 0.62 0.49 9.09
C ILE A 56 1.55 -0.17 8.06
N SER A 57 2.86 0.06 8.15
CA SER A 57 3.85 -0.55 7.26
C SER A 57 3.83 -2.08 7.39
N PHE A 58 3.84 -2.60 8.61
CA PHE A 58 3.83 -4.03 8.88
C PHE A 58 2.58 -4.71 8.35
N TYR A 59 1.39 -4.23 8.73
CA TYR A 59 0.13 -4.79 8.26
C TYR A 59 -0.04 -4.62 6.74
N GLY A 60 0.48 -3.53 6.17
CA GLY A 60 0.45 -3.32 4.73
C GLY A 60 1.28 -4.34 3.95
N PHE A 61 2.47 -4.72 4.43
CA PHE A 61 3.26 -5.77 3.79
C PHE A 61 2.66 -7.15 4.06
N HIS A 62 2.26 -7.43 5.29
CA HIS A 62 1.66 -8.70 5.67
C HIS A 62 0.38 -8.99 4.86
N LEU A 63 -0.49 -7.99 4.69
CA LEU A 63 -1.70 -8.15 3.91
C LEU A 63 -1.40 -8.47 2.44
N ARG A 64 -0.40 -7.82 1.83
CA ARG A 64 0.00 -8.08 0.43
C ARG A 64 0.52 -9.50 0.21
N GLU A 65 0.99 -10.18 1.25
CA GLU A 65 1.39 -11.58 1.18
C GLU A 65 0.18 -12.53 1.16
N LEU A 66 -0.94 -12.10 1.74
CA LEU A 66 -2.14 -12.93 1.91
C LEU A 66 -3.17 -12.73 0.79
N VAL A 67 -3.16 -11.57 0.13
CA VAL A 67 -4.21 -11.19 -0.82
C VAL A 67 -3.65 -10.72 -2.16
N THR A 68 -4.48 -10.80 -3.22
CA THR A 68 -4.10 -10.25 -4.53
C THR A 68 -3.96 -8.72 -4.50
N ALA A 69 -3.22 -8.17 -5.46
CA ALA A 69 -3.06 -6.72 -5.61
C ALA A 69 -4.41 -5.97 -5.66
N THR A 70 -5.42 -6.52 -6.35
CA THR A 70 -6.76 -5.94 -6.42
C THR A 70 -7.49 -6.00 -5.08
N THR A 71 -7.36 -7.10 -4.34
CA THR A 71 -7.97 -7.20 -3.01
C THR A 71 -7.33 -6.20 -2.04
N PHE A 72 -6.00 -6.03 -2.12
CA PHE A 72 -5.28 -5.04 -1.31
C PHE A 72 -5.79 -3.62 -1.56
N THR A 73 -6.05 -3.23 -2.81
CA THR A 73 -6.60 -1.90 -3.13
C THR A 73 -8.04 -1.74 -2.64
N VAL A 74 -8.89 -2.77 -2.79
CA VAL A 74 -10.27 -2.76 -2.27
C VAL A 74 -10.29 -2.58 -0.75
N VAL A 75 -9.48 -3.33 0.00
CA VAL A 75 -9.36 -3.18 1.46
C VAL A 75 -8.89 -1.77 1.83
N GLY A 76 -7.95 -1.20 1.09
CA GLY A 76 -7.50 0.19 1.29
C GLY A 76 -8.62 1.22 1.11
N VAL A 77 -9.48 1.06 0.08
CA VAL A 77 -10.64 1.93 -0.12
C VAL A 77 -11.65 1.77 1.01
N LEU A 78 -11.93 0.53 1.45
CA LEU A 78 -12.86 0.28 2.55
C LEU A 78 -12.39 0.89 3.87
N CYS A 79 -11.08 0.83 4.17
CA CYS A 79 -10.50 1.48 5.33
C CYS A 79 -10.70 3.02 5.31
N LYS A 80 -10.50 3.65 4.14
CA LYS A 80 -10.76 5.09 3.96
C LYS A 80 -12.24 5.44 4.17
N VAL A 81 -13.15 4.69 3.55
CA VAL A 81 -14.61 4.90 3.68
C VAL A 81 -15.07 4.71 5.13
N ALA A 82 -14.56 3.67 5.80
CA ALA A 82 -14.85 3.43 7.22
C ALA A 82 -14.36 4.57 8.11
N THR A 83 -13.18 5.13 7.83
CA THR A 83 -12.64 6.29 8.58
C THR A 83 -13.53 7.52 8.41
N ILE A 84 -14.00 7.79 7.18
CA ILE A 84 -14.93 8.89 6.91
C ILE A 84 -16.25 8.70 7.68
N LEU A 85 -16.81 7.49 7.64
CA LEU A 85 -18.04 7.16 8.35
C LEU A 85 -17.87 7.31 9.87
N LEU A 86 -16.75 6.82 10.43
CA LEU A 86 -16.47 6.94 11.85
C LEU A 86 -16.28 8.40 12.28
N ASN A 87 -15.56 9.19 11.50
CA ASN A 87 -15.42 10.62 11.75
C ASN A 87 -16.78 11.32 11.80
N HIS A 88 -17.67 11.00 10.86
CA HIS A 88 -19.03 11.53 10.83
C HIS A 88 -19.91 11.00 11.99
N ALA A 89 -19.66 9.79 12.49
CA ALA A 89 -20.39 9.24 13.63
C ALA A 89 -19.93 9.83 14.98
N ILE A 90 -18.64 10.16 15.13
CA ILE A 90 -18.07 10.73 16.36
C ILE A 90 -18.35 12.23 16.46
N TRP A 91 -18.20 12.96 15.37
CA TRP A 91 -18.52 14.39 15.30
C TRP A 91 -19.89 14.56 14.67
N ASP A 92 -20.85 15.09 15.44
CA ASP A 92 -22.26 15.30 15.05
C ASP A 92 -22.43 16.44 14.02
N GLN A 93 -21.65 16.38 12.95
CA GLN A 93 -21.69 17.29 11.82
C GLN A 93 -22.89 16.86 10.97
N HIS A 94 -23.91 17.73 10.81
CA HIS A 94 -25.12 17.47 10.02
C HIS A 94 -24.80 17.24 8.52
N SER A 95 -24.17 16.11 8.19
CA SER A 95 -23.94 15.68 6.82
C SER A 95 -25.21 15.05 6.27
N ASN A 96 -25.46 15.30 4.99
CA ASN A 96 -26.61 14.80 4.25
C ASN A 96 -26.77 13.28 4.46
N MET A 97 -27.91 12.84 4.98
CA MET A 97 -28.23 11.43 5.27
C MET A 97 -28.01 10.50 4.05
N VAL A 98 -28.13 11.04 2.84
CA VAL A 98 -27.81 10.32 1.59
C VAL A 98 -26.33 9.93 1.52
N GLY A 99 -25.41 10.79 1.96
CA GLY A 99 -23.98 10.52 1.99
C GLY A 99 -23.64 9.38 2.95
N SER A 100 -24.22 9.38 4.15
CA SER A 100 -24.00 8.33 5.15
C SER A 100 -24.51 6.97 4.67
N LEU A 101 -25.68 6.93 4.01
CA LEU A 101 -26.21 5.71 3.38
C LEU A 101 -25.33 5.24 2.22
N ALA A 102 -24.79 6.16 1.41
CA ALA A 102 -23.87 5.80 0.34
C ALA A 102 -22.57 5.18 0.89
N LEU A 103 -22.00 5.71 1.97
CA LEU A 103 -20.82 5.14 2.64
C LEU A 103 -21.10 3.73 3.17
N LEU A 104 -22.25 3.50 3.80
CA LEU A 104 -22.69 2.17 4.22
C LEU A 104 -22.86 1.22 3.03
N GLY A 105 -23.44 1.70 1.93
CA GLY A 105 -23.56 0.97 0.67
C GLY A 105 -22.20 0.58 0.09
N CYS A 106 -21.21 1.49 0.11
CA CYS A 106 -19.84 1.18 -0.32
C CYS A 106 -19.19 0.09 0.52
N ILE A 107 -19.39 0.11 1.84
CA ILE A 107 -18.89 -0.94 2.74
C ILE A 107 -19.57 -2.28 2.42
N ALA A 108 -20.90 -2.29 2.26
CA ALA A 108 -21.66 -3.49 1.92
C ALA A 108 -21.26 -4.09 0.56
N ALA A 109 -21.05 -3.25 -0.45
CA ALA A 109 -20.54 -3.72 -1.74
C ALA A 109 -19.12 -4.31 -1.60
N GLY A 110 -18.29 -3.72 -0.74
CA GLY A 110 -16.96 -4.23 -0.42
C GLY A 110 -16.97 -5.59 0.28
N THR A 111 -17.93 -5.88 1.16
CA THR A 111 -18.03 -7.20 1.82
C THR A 111 -18.49 -8.30 0.87
N GLN A 112 -19.20 -7.94 -0.20
CA GLN A 112 -19.58 -8.87 -1.27
C GLN A 112 -18.45 -9.12 -2.28
N TYR A 113 -17.34 -8.37 -2.20
CA TYR A 113 -16.20 -8.56 -3.08
C TYR A 113 -15.60 -9.95 -2.90
N ARG A 114 -15.37 -10.64 -4.02
CA ARG A 114 -14.65 -11.92 -4.07
C ARG A 114 -13.28 -11.72 -4.69
N GLN A 115 -12.27 -12.26 -4.01
CA GLN A 115 -10.89 -12.20 -4.46
C GLN A 115 -10.72 -12.86 -5.84
N ALA A 116 -10.06 -12.15 -6.76
CA ALA A 116 -9.69 -12.70 -8.05
C ALA A 116 -8.67 -13.86 -7.87
N PRO A 117 -8.66 -14.87 -8.76
CA PRO A 117 -7.70 -15.97 -8.68
C PRO A 117 -6.27 -15.44 -8.58
N PRO A 118 -5.48 -15.85 -7.55
CA PRO A 118 -4.07 -15.53 -7.50
C PRO A 118 -3.38 -16.06 -8.75
N ARG A 119 -2.46 -15.29 -9.33
CA ARG A 119 -1.66 -15.75 -10.46
C ARG A 119 -0.76 -16.88 -9.96
N GLU A 120 -0.87 -18.06 -10.55
CA GLU A 120 0.07 -19.15 -10.26
C GLU A 120 1.48 -18.68 -10.65
N GLU A 121 2.42 -18.75 -9.71
CA GLU A 121 3.84 -18.67 -10.05
C GLU A 121 4.15 -19.90 -10.91
N LYS A 122 4.32 -19.69 -12.22
CA LYS A 122 4.91 -20.71 -13.09
C LYS A 122 6.24 -21.10 -12.45
N PRO A 123 6.49 -22.39 -12.15
CA PRO A 123 7.80 -22.83 -11.72
C PRO A 123 8.81 -22.30 -12.72
N ILE A 124 9.88 -21.67 -12.24
CA ILE A 124 10.99 -21.27 -13.09
C ILE A 124 11.52 -22.56 -13.72
N SER A 125 11.14 -22.81 -14.97
CA SER A 125 11.68 -23.91 -15.74
C SER A 125 13.21 -23.74 -15.80
N PRO A 126 14.00 -24.82 -15.62
CA PRO A 126 15.45 -24.76 -15.77
C PRO A 126 15.82 -24.06 -17.08
N PRO A 127 16.94 -23.32 -17.15
CA PRO A 127 17.34 -22.56 -18.34
C PRO A 127 17.21 -23.35 -19.65
N GLU A 128 17.55 -24.64 -19.60
CA GLU A 128 17.48 -25.60 -20.70
C GLU A 128 16.06 -25.82 -21.27
N ALA A 129 15.01 -25.75 -20.44
CA ALA A 129 13.63 -25.87 -20.88
C ALA A 129 13.08 -24.57 -21.51
N ARG A 130 13.66 -23.41 -21.16
CA ARG A 130 13.32 -22.12 -21.79
C ARG A 130 13.89 -22.02 -23.20
N ASP A 131 15.10 -22.55 -23.40
CA ASP A 131 15.76 -22.56 -24.70
C ASP A 131 15.04 -23.52 -25.67
N LEU A 132 14.50 -24.64 -25.16
CA LEU A 132 13.66 -25.55 -25.95
C LEU A 132 12.29 -24.95 -26.29
N GLU A 133 11.59 -24.31 -25.34
CA GLU A 133 10.31 -23.62 -25.63
C GLU A 133 10.50 -22.48 -26.66
N MET A 134 11.64 -21.79 -26.63
CA MET A 134 11.95 -20.71 -27.57
C MET A 134 12.38 -21.23 -28.95
N ASN A 135 13.06 -22.38 -29.01
CA ASN A 135 13.46 -23.04 -30.26
C ASN A 135 12.32 -23.84 -30.91
N GLU A 136 11.35 -24.35 -30.14
CA GLU A 136 10.10 -24.94 -30.66
C GLU A 136 9.13 -23.89 -31.20
N MET A 137 9.24 -22.63 -30.77
CA MET A 137 8.44 -21.53 -31.30
C MET A 137 8.98 -20.97 -32.63
N GLN A 138 10.16 -21.40 -33.06
CA GLN A 138 10.89 -20.85 -34.22
C GLN A 138 11.13 -21.78 -35.43
N PRO A 139 10.68 -23.06 -35.56
CA PRO A 139 11.12 -23.88 -36.69
C PRO A 139 10.11 -24.03 -37.86
N GLU A 140 8.95 -23.35 -37.89
CA GLU A 140 8.00 -23.52 -39.02
C GLU A 140 7.98 -22.38 -40.06
N ASP A 141 8.53 -21.19 -39.76
CA ASP A 141 8.45 -20.03 -40.68
C ASP A 141 9.69 -19.84 -41.58
N GLU A 142 10.74 -20.67 -41.45
CA GLU A 142 12.00 -20.53 -42.20
C GLU A 142 12.15 -21.49 -43.41
N GLU A 143 11.16 -22.37 -43.70
CA GLU A 143 11.21 -23.32 -44.83
C GLU A 143 10.40 -22.90 -46.09
N MET A 144 9.96 -21.64 -46.19
CA MET A 144 9.33 -21.11 -47.42
C MET A 144 10.07 -19.87 -47.97
N GLU A 145 11.29 -20.07 -48.47
CA GLU A 145 11.90 -19.23 -49.52
C GLU A 145 12.47 -20.08 -50.66
#